data_AF-A0A9P6P028-F1
#
_entry.id   AF-A0A9P6P028-F1
#
_cell.length_a   1.000
_cell.length_b   1.000
_cell.length_c   1.000
_cell.angle_alpha   90.00
_cell.angle_beta   90.00
_cell.angle_gamma   90.00
#
_symmetry.space_group_name_H-M   'P 1'
#
loop_
_entity.id
_entity.type
_entity.pdbx_description
1 polymer ?
#
loop_
_entity_poly.entity_id
_entity_poly.type
_entity_poly.pdbx_seq_one_letter_code
_entity_poly.pdbx_strand_id
1 'polypeptide(L)'
;MSFELVQSFPLFPEGTARIEVPHPRKEDGSYDVKNINIGWCMLRQDGYPAAQGGRMFTKKCAGSVRCLNPMCMLELVDIRPKLRQRDMDAKFKEGCNACGSPLIHNTCGARVHFLFHDDKYFMCSGKGEGGDRHSHGKYEAKHLSEQGREQLKNIVCTRPEATSKSLVVGLHQGVHITSVRDIDNDLCQNLDRTRYERRKILK
;
A
#
# COMPACT_ATOMS: atom_id res chain seq x y z
N MET A 1 -14.25 -27.20 -9.32
CA MET A 1 -13.01 -26.60 -8.79
C MET A 1 -13.43 -25.42 -7.93
N SER A 2 -13.45 -25.60 -6.62
CA SER A 2 -13.77 -24.56 -5.65
C SER A 2 -12.57 -23.63 -5.52
N PHE A 3 -12.72 -22.38 -5.92
CA PHE A 3 -11.76 -21.33 -5.58
C PHE A 3 -11.87 -21.09 -4.07
N GLU A 4 -10.90 -21.58 -3.31
CA GLU A 4 -10.75 -21.16 -1.92
C GLU A 4 -10.60 -19.64 -1.91
N LEU A 5 -11.51 -18.97 -1.20
CA LEU A 5 -11.42 -17.55 -0.90
C LEU A 5 -10.07 -17.29 -0.23
N VAL A 6 -9.09 -16.82 -0.99
CA VAL A 6 -7.88 -16.21 -0.45
C VAL A 6 -8.36 -15.05 0.41
N GLN A 7 -8.29 -15.21 1.73
CA GLN A 7 -8.67 -14.15 2.67
C GLN A 7 -7.96 -12.87 2.26
N SER A 8 -8.73 -11.86 1.89
CA SER A 8 -8.21 -10.57 1.45
C SER A 8 -7.31 -9.99 2.52
N PHE A 9 -6.04 -9.75 2.19
CA PHE A 9 -5.05 -9.19 3.10
C PHE A 9 -5.51 -7.80 3.61
N PRO A 10 -5.57 -7.54 4.93
CA PRO A 10 -5.85 -6.20 5.42
C PRO A 10 -4.67 -5.31 5.03
N LEU A 11 -4.96 -4.34 4.17
CA LEU A 11 -3.96 -3.37 3.72
C LEU A 11 -3.36 -2.61 4.92
N PHE A 12 -4.13 -2.38 5.98
CA PHE A 12 -3.67 -1.74 7.21
C PHE A 12 -3.81 -2.70 8.39
N PRO A 13 -2.85 -3.61 8.59
CA PRO A 13 -2.89 -4.53 9.72
C PRO A 13 -2.79 -3.77 11.04
N GLU A 14 -3.66 -4.09 11.98
CA GLU A 14 -3.65 -3.61 13.36
C GLU A 14 -3.92 -4.78 14.31
N GLY A 15 -3.24 -4.81 15.46
CA GLY A 15 -3.36 -5.92 16.41
C GLY A 15 -2.77 -7.25 15.89
N THR A 16 -2.93 -8.33 16.65
CA THR A 16 -2.37 -9.64 16.29
C THR A 16 -3.17 -10.31 15.16
N ALA A 17 -3.12 -9.76 13.95
CA ALA A 17 -3.67 -10.39 12.77
C ALA A 17 -2.71 -11.50 12.29
N ARG A 18 -2.95 -12.75 12.70
CA ARG A 18 -2.30 -13.92 12.10
C ARG A 18 -3.01 -14.24 10.80
N ILE A 19 -2.38 -13.87 9.69
CA ILE A 19 -2.89 -14.15 8.35
C ILE A 19 -1.85 -14.97 7.65
N GLU A 20 -2.25 -16.17 7.29
CA GLU A 20 -1.45 -17.11 6.52
C GLU A 20 -1.65 -16.81 5.05
N VAL A 21 -0.56 -16.53 4.33
CA VAL A 21 -0.62 -16.30 2.89
C VAL A 21 0.39 -17.17 2.17
N PRO A 22 -0.02 -17.87 1.09
CA PRO A 22 0.89 -18.55 0.20
C PRO A 22 1.95 -17.57 -0.32
N HIS A 23 3.21 -17.90 -0.13
CA HIS A 23 4.31 -17.11 -0.65
C HIS A 23 5.09 -17.91 -1.67
N PRO A 24 5.11 -17.51 -2.96
CA PRO A 24 5.97 -18.16 -3.92
C PRO A 24 7.44 -17.97 -3.50
N ARG A 25 8.20 -19.06 -3.45
CA ARG A 25 9.66 -18.96 -3.39
C ARG A 25 10.18 -18.48 -4.74
N LYS A 26 11.27 -17.73 -4.75
CA LYS A 26 12.01 -17.48 -5.98
C LYS A 26 12.66 -18.77 -6.46
N GLU A 27 13.11 -18.77 -7.71
CA GLU A 27 13.86 -19.89 -8.31
C GLU A 27 15.10 -20.29 -7.49
N ASP A 28 15.71 -19.34 -6.78
CA ASP A 28 16.85 -19.57 -5.87
C ASP A 28 16.44 -20.12 -4.48
N GLY A 29 15.16 -20.42 -4.26
CA GLY A 29 14.61 -20.89 -2.99
C GLY A 29 14.44 -19.80 -1.93
N SER A 30 14.81 -18.54 -2.22
CA SER A 30 14.66 -17.42 -1.28
C SER A 30 13.23 -16.84 -1.28
N TYR A 31 12.82 -16.28 -0.14
CA TYR A 31 11.55 -15.59 -0.04
C TYR A 31 11.54 -14.27 -0.84
N ASP A 32 10.52 -14.05 -1.68
CA ASP A 32 10.30 -12.76 -2.36
C ASP A 32 9.62 -11.70 -1.48
N VAL A 33 10.37 -11.22 -0.48
CA VAL A 33 9.93 -10.21 0.51
C VAL A 33 9.57 -8.84 -0.11
N LYS A 34 9.85 -8.62 -1.41
CA LYS A 34 9.59 -7.33 -2.07
C LYS A 34 8.10 -7.08 -2.33
N ASN A 35 7.27 -8.13 -2.37
CA ASN A 35 5.89 -8.05 -2.83
C ASN A 35 4.82 -8.00 -1.73
N ILE A 36 5.19 -7.88 -0.45
CA ILE A 36 4.18 -7.71 0.62
C ILE A 36 3.65 -6.26 0.60
N ASN A 37 2.47 -6.06 0.01
CA ASN A 37 1.79 -4.78 -0.07
C ASN A 37 1.12 -4.44 1.27
N ILE A 38 1.60 -3.37 1.92
CA ILE A 38 1.05 -2.87 3.19
C ILE A 38 0.80 -1.37 3.04
N GLY A 39 -0.38 -0.98 3.47
CA GLY A 39 -0.91 0.37 3.49
C GLY A 39 -0.15 1.30 4.42
N TRP A 40 0.42 0.79 5.51
CA TRP A 40 1.32 1.58 6.36
C TRP A 40 2.61 1.99 5.61
N CYS A 41 3.22 3.10 6.01
CA CYS A 41 4.50 3.52 5.48
C CYS A 41 5.59 2.87 6.31
N MET A 42 6.24 1.85 5.74
CA MET A 42 7.10 0.94 6.51
C MET A 42 8.56 1.08 6.09
N LEU A 43 9.44 1.32 7.06
CA LEU A 43 10.89 1.25 6.91
C LEU A 43 11.30 -0.22 7.00
N ARG A 44 12.10 -0.67 6.02
CA ARG A 44 12.67 -2.01 6.03
C ARG A 44 13.67 -2.11 7.18
N GLN A 45 13.54 -3.12 8.04
CA GLN A 45 14.62 -3.55 8.91
C GLN A 45 15.12 -4.91 8.45
N ASP A 46 16.31 -5.27 8.95
CA ASP A 46 16.99 -6.51 8.58
C ASP A 46 16.16 -7.74 8.95
N GLY A 47 16.33 -8.79 8.15
CA GLY A 47 15.71 -10.09 8.39
C GLY A 47 16.67 -11.00 9.13
N TYR A 48 16.19 -11.68 10.17
CA TYR A 48 16.95 -12.57 11.01
C TYR A 48 16.36 -13.99 11.02
N PRO A 49 17.16 -15.03 11.30
CA PRO A 49 16.64 -16.39 11.47
C PRO A 49 15.59 -16.43 12.59
N ALA A 50 14.51 -17.18 12.38
CA ALA A 50 13.52 -17.42 13.42
C ALA A 50 13.90 -18.65 14.26
N ALA A 51 13.59 -18.63 15.57
CA ALA A 51 14.01 -19.67 16.52
C ALA A 51 13.45 -21.07 16.22
N GLN A 52 12.33 -21.17 15.49
CA GLN A 52 11.66 -22.43 15.16
C GLN A 52 11.93 -22.89 13.71
N GLY A 53 12.97 -22.36 13.05
CA GLY A 53 13.12 -22.49 11.61
C GLY A 53 12.37 -21.38 10.85
N GLY A 54 12.77 -21.14 9.61
CA GLY A 54 12.25 -20.02 8.81
C GLY A 54 12.98 -18.68 9.03
N ARG A 55 12.38 -17.60 8.54
CA ARG A 55 12.99 -16.25 8.53
C ARG A 55 11.99 -15.20 8.99
N MET A 56 12.39 -14.38 9.96
CA MET A 56 11.59 -13.24 10.39
C MET A 56 12.10 -11.95 9.75
N PHE A 57 11.19 -11.18 9.18
CA PHE A 57 11.45 -9.80 8.76
C PHE A 57 10.62 -8.86 9.60
N THR A 58 11.26 -7.83 10.12
CA THR A 58 10.57 -6.76 10.83
C THR A 58 10.57 -5.52 9.96
N LYS A 59 9.43 -4.82 9.94
CA LYS A 59 9.35 -3.47 9.39
C LYS A 59 8.85 -2.53 10.48
N LYS A 60 9.48 -1.36 10.59
CA LYS A 60 9.07 -0.30 11.53
C LYS A 60 8.22 0.73 10.80
N CYS A 61 7.16 1.23 11.41
CA CYS A 61 6.40 2.32 10.84
C CYS A 61 7.24 3.61 10.77
N ALA A 62 7.15 4.32 9.66
CA ALA A 62 7.77 5.61 9.46
C ALA A 62 7.00 6.76 10.15
N GLY A 63 5.82 6.51 10.71
CA GLY A 63 4.95 7.54 11.28
C GLY A 63 4.27 8.40 10.22
N SER A 64 3.77 9.57 10.58
CA SER A 64 3.01 10.44 9.67
C SER A 64 3.55 11.86 9.62
N VAL A 65 3.14 12.62 8.60
CA VAL A 65 3.42 14.05 8.50
C VAL A 65 2.10 14.81 8.65
N ARG A 66 2.09 15.87 9.46
CA ARG A 66 0.91 16.73 9.67
C ARG A 66 1.23 18.20 9.42
N CYS A 67 0.20 18.95 9.02
CA CYS A 67 0.25 20.40 8.96
C CYS A 67 0.06 20.98 10.36
N LEU A 68 0.86 21.97 10.74
CA LEU A 68 0.74 22.64 12.05
C LEU A 68 -0.29 23.78 12.07
N ASN A 69 -0.88 24.14 10.92
CA ASN A 69 -1.86 25.21 10.86
C ASN A 69 -3.27 24.65 11.17
N PRO A 70 -3.90 25.04 12.30
CA PRO A 70 -5.22 24.55 12.70
C PRO A 70 -6.36 24.93 11.74
N MET A 71 -6.15 25.95 10.90
CA MET A 71 -7.13 26.38 9.90
C MET A 71 -6.92 25.68 8.54
N CYS A 72 -5.92 24.79 8.43
CA CYS A 72 -5.65 24.07 7.19
C CYS A 72 -6.59 22.87 7.06
N MET A 73 -7.16 22.68 5.87
CA MET A 73 -7.96 21.49 5.54
C MET A 73 -7.21 20.15 5.72
N LEU A 74 -5.88 20.18 5.80
CA LEU A 74 -5.01 19.01 6.00
C LEU A 74 -4.54 18.83 7.44
N GLU A 75 -5.02 19.62 8.41
CA GLU A 75 -4.55 19.53 9.80
C GLU A 75 -4.89 18.17 10.45
N LEU A 76 -6.12 17.69 10.25
CA LEU A 76 -6.56 16.39 10.75
C LEU A 76 -6.14 15.20 9.88
N VAL A 77 -5.42 15.45 8.78
CA VAL A 77 -5.06 14.41 7.81
C VAL A 77 -3.63 13.95 8.02
N ASP A 78 -3.47 12.66 8.31
CA ASP A 78 -2.15 12.04 8.38
C ASP A 78 -1.58 11.80 6.99
N ILE A 79 -0.56 12.58 6.64
CA ILE A 79 0.09 12.49 5.33
C ILE A 79 1.19 11.44 5.40
N ARG A 80 1.27 10.61 4.36
CA ARG A 80 2.30 9.57 4.25
C ARG A 80 3.70 10.20 4.15
N PRO A 81 4.65 9.82 5.03
CA PRO A 81 6.01 10.33 4.94
C PRO A 81 6.74 9.79 3.71
N LYS A 82 7.78 10.50 3.29
CA LYS A 82 8.75 9.99 2.34
C LYS A 82 9.74 9.09 3.10
N LEU A 83 10.11 7.95 2.52
CA LEU A 83 11.01 6.98 3.16
C LEU A 83 12.49 7.37 3.08
N ARG A 84 12.87 8.21 2.11
CA ARG A 84 14.23 8.73 1.98
C ARG A 84 14.32 10.04 2.74
N GLN A 85 15.33 10.16 3.61
CA GLN A 85 15.50 11.35 4.45
C GLN A 85 15.56 12.63 3.62
N ARG A 86 16.36 12.65 2.55
CA ARG A 86 16.48 13.81 1.64
C ARG A 86 15.13 14.29 1.06
N ASP A 87 14.22 13.36 0.77
CA ASP A 87 12.92 13.67 0.17
C ASP A 87 11.96 14.18 1.26
N MET A 88 12.16 13.74 2.51
CA MET A 88 11.43 14.23 3.68
C MET A 88 11.90 15.64 4.07
N ASP A 89 13.21 15.89 4.05
CA ASP A 89 13.81 17.21 4.30
C ASP A 89 13.34 18.23 3.26
N ALA A 90 13.32 17.85 1.97
CA ALA A 90 12.78 18.69 0.91
C ALA A 90 11.32 19.05 1.18
N LYS A 91 10.50 18.06 1.58
CA LYS A 91 9.09 18.29 1.91
C LYS A 91 8.90 19.23 3.10
N PHE A 92 9.75 19.17 4.12
CA PHE A 92 9.69 20.10 5.25
C PHE A 92 10.10 21.52 4.88
N LYS A 93 11.02 21.68 3.93
CA LYS A 93 11.37 22.99 3.37
C LYS A 93 10.25 23.58 2.52
N GLU A 94 9.56 22.76 1.73
CA GLU A 94 8.42 23.19 0.90
C GLU A 94 7.18 23.56 1.74
N GLY A 95 6.98 22.89 2.87
CA GLY A 95 5.81 23.09 3.73
C GLY A 95 4.55 22.39 3.23
N CYS A 96 3.40 22.77 3.78
CA CYS A 96 2.11 22.17 3.44
C CYS A 96 1.66 22.57 2.03
N ASN A 97 1.39 21.58 1.17
CA ASN A 97 0.93 21.83 -0.20
C ASN A 97 -0.39 22.64 -0.30
N ALA A 98 -1.20 22.67 0.76
CA ALA A 98 -2.48 23.39 0.75
C ALA A 98 -2.37 24.84 1.26
N CYS A 99 -1.54 25.10 2.28
CA CYS A 99 -1.49 26.41 2.95
C CYS A 99 -0.08 26.97 3.17
N GLY A 100 0.96 26.29 2.69
CA GLY A 100 2.37 26.69 2.86
C GLY A 100 2.92 26.60 4.28
N SER A 101 2.09 26.26 5.27
CA SER A 101 2.52 26.23 6.67
C SER A 101 3.51 25.10 6.97
N PRO A 102 4.32 25.21 8.04
CA PRO A 102 5.26 24.18 8.41
C PRO A 102 4.59 22.82 8.66
N LEU A 103 5.35 21.77 8.35
CA LEU A 103 4.97 20.39 8.57
C LEU A 103 5.76 19.81 9.74
N ILE A 104 5.15 18.87 10.48
CA ILE A 104 5.81 18.11 11.55
C ILE A 104 5.84 16.63 11.22
N HIS A 105 6.92 15.94 11.64
CA HIS A 105 7.01 14.49 11.62
C HIS A 105 6.49 13.90 12.94
N ASN A 106 5.38 13.18 12.88
CA ASN A 106 4.88 12.39 14.01
C ASN A 106 5.44 10.97 13.91
N THR A 107 6.43 10.66 14.73
CA THR A 107 7.03 9.32 14.74
C THR A 107 6.05 8.27 15.29
N CYS A 108 6.16 7.04 14.80
CA CYS A 108 5.32 5.92 15.21
C CYS A 108 6.19 4.75 15.72
N GLY A 109 5.82 4.22 16.89
CA GLY A 109 6.49 3.07 17.51
C GLY A 109 6.14 1.73 16.88
N ALA A 110 5.06 1.66 16.10
CA ALA A 110 4.50 0.42 15.61
C ALA A 110 5.46 -0.37 14.71
N ARG A 111 5.42 -1.70 14.86
CA ARG A 111 6.20 -2.66 14.08
C ARG A 111 5.29 -3.75 13.52
N VAL A 112 5.62 -4.21 12.33
CA VAL A 112 4.98 -5.37 11.70
C VAL A 112 6.04 -6.41 11.40
N HIS A 113 5.79 -7.63 11.87
CA HIS A 113 6.64 -8.79 11.70
C HIS A 113 6.05 -9.69 10.62
N PHE A 114 6.93 -10.26 9.80
CA PHE A 114 6.62 -11.26 8.79
C PHE A 114 7.44 -12.49 9.11
N LEU A 115 6.78 -13.55 9.57
CA LEU A 115 7.40 -14.84 9.79
C LEU A 115 7.20 -15.69 8.53
N PHE A 116 8.28 -15.98 7.83
CA PHE A 116 8.28 -16.85 6.67
C PHE A 116 8.67 -18.25 7.10
N HIS A 117 7.82 -19.22 6.76
CA HIS A 117 8.04 -20.63 7.06
C HIS A 117 7.48 -21.46 5.90
N ASP A 118 8.24 -22.44 5.43
CA ASP A 118 7.90 -23.24 4.26
C ASP A 118 7.55 -22.38 3.03
N ASP A 119 6.35 -22.53 2.48
CA ASP A 119 5.84 -21.77 1.32
C ASP A 119 4.77 -20.76 1.74
N LYS A 120 4.83 -20.31 3.00
CA LYS A 120 3.85 -19.42 3.59
C LYS A 120 4.55 -18.30 4.35
N TYR A 121 3.82 -17.21 4.53
CA TYR A 121 4.21 -16.20 5.51
C TYR A 121 3.04 -15.83 6.40
N PHE A 122 3.38 -15.52 7.64
CA PHE A 122 2.50 -15.03 8.67
C PHE A 122 2.86 -13.60 8.94
N MET A 123 1.88 -12.72 8.87
CA MET A 123 2.02 -11.37 9.40
C MET A 123 1.66 -11.37 10.88
N CYS A 124 2.34 -10.57 11.68
CA CYS A 124 2.01 -10.28 13.07
C CYS A 124 2.35 -8.81 13.31
N SER A 125 1.38 -7.94 13.59
CA SER A 125 1.71 -6.73 14.35
C SER A 125 1.93 -7.17 15.81
N GLY A 126 2.95 -6.61 16.47
CA GLY A 126 3.61 -7.19 17.64
C GLY A 126 2.72 -7.58 18.83
N LYS A 127 3.33 -8.35 19.75
CA LYS A 127 2.90 -8.55 21.14
C LYS A 127 4.05 -8.08 22.04
N GLY A 128 4.40 -6.80 21.98
CA GLY A 128 5.53 -6.24 22.72
C GLY A 128 5.08 -5.11 23.64
N GLU A 129 5.65 -5.04 24.83
CA GLU A 129 5.50 -3.92 25.77
C GLU A 129 5.99 -2.61 25.12
N GLY A 130 5.11 -1.94 24.37
CA GLY A 130 5.40 -0.66 23.71
C GLY A 130 5.02 -0.65 22.23
N GLY A 131 3.75 -0.34 21.94
CA GLY A 131 3.33 0.22 20.65
C GLY A 131 2.82 -0.79 19.61
N ASP A 132 1.73 -1.50 19.91
CA ASP A 132 1.06 -2.40 18.95
C ASP A 132 0.04 -1.68 18.05
N ARG A 133 -0.21 -0.39 18.30
CA ARG A 133 -1.14 0.44 17.53
C ARG A 133 -0.40 1.59 16.88
N HIS A 134 -0.77 1.86 15.63
CA HIS A 134 -0.32 3.06 14.95
C HIS A 134 -0.92 4.28 15.66
N SER A 135 -0.07 5.26 15.97
CA SER A 135 -0.44 6.51 16.64
C SER A 135 -1.00 7.57 15.68
N HIS A 136 -1.32 7.18 14.45
CA HIS A 136 -1.75 8.04 13.37
C HIS A 136 -2.76 7.31 12.49
N GLY A 137 -3.57 8.09 11.77
CA GLY A 137 -4.54 7.61 10.80
C GLY A 137 -3.91 6.85 9.64
N LYS A 138 -4.78 6.10 8.95
CA LYS A 138 -4.45 5.37 7.73
C LYS A 138 -4.19 6.38 6.61
N TYR A 139 -3.22 6.08 5.76
CA TYR A 139 -2.98 6.89 4.57
C TYR A 139 -3.89 6.47 3.44
N GLU A 140 -4.00 7.33 2.42
CA GLU A 140 -4.50 6.89 1.13
C GLU A 140 -3.64 5.73 0.59
N ALA A 141 -4.33 4.72 0.05
CA ALA A 141 -3.68 3.59 -0.59
C ALA A 141 -2.80 4.10 -1.77
N LYS A 142 -1.65 3.47 -1.99
CA LYS A 142 -0.76 3.81 -3.12
C LYS A 142 -0.87 2.88 -4.30
N HIS A 143 -1.42 1.70 -4.07
CA HIS A 143 -1.49 0.60 -5.02
C HIS A 143 -2.87 -0.01 -4.93
N LEU A 144 -3.38 -0.48 -6.07
CA LEU A 144 -4.57 -1.31 -6.09
C LEU A 144 -4.31 -2.60 -5.33
N SER A 145 -5.35 -3.17 -4.72
CA SER A 145 -5.30 -4.54 -4.22
C SER A 145 -5.02 -5.52 -5.36
N GLU A 146 -4.60 -6.74 -5.05
CA GLU A 146 -4.36 -7.77 -6.07
C GLU A 146 -5.63 -8.03 -6.90
N GLN A 147 -6.77 -8.20 -6.23
CA GLN A 147 -8.09 -8.29 -6.88
C GLN A 147 -8.38 -7.08 -7.77
N GLY A 148 -8.12 -5.86 -7.28
CA GLY A 148 -8.33 -4.63 -8.06
C GLY A 148 -7.41 -4.54 -9.27
N ARG A 149 -6.18 -5.04 -9.17
CA ARG A 149 -5.25 -5.15 -10.33
C ARG A 149 -5.76 -6.15 -11.36
N GLU A 150 -6.29 -7.28 -10.91
CA GLU A 150 -6.84 -8.30 -11.80
C GLU A 150 -8.10 -7.80 -12.49
N GLN A 151 -9.01 -7.14 -11.78
CA GLN A 151 -10.17 -6.47 -12.37
C GLN A 151 -9.74 -5.41 -13.39
N LEU A 152 -8.76 -4.56 -13.05
CA LEU A 152 -8.24 -3.55 -13.97
C LEU A 152 -7.65 -4.20 -15.22
N LYS A 153 -6.89 -5.29 -15.06
CA LYS A 153 -6.33 -6.07 -16.16
C LYS A 153 -7.43 -6.61 -17.06
N ASN A 154 -8.49 -7.17 -16.49
CA ASN A 154 -9.63 -7.70 -17.24
C ASN A 154 -10.32 -6.61 -18.07
N ILE A 155 -10.59 -5.43 -17.49
CA ILE A 155 -11.19 -4.30 -18.21
C ILE A 155 -10.28 -3.87 -19.38
N VAL A 156 -8.99 -3.66 -19.11
CA VAL A 156 -8.02 -3.20 -20.12
C VAL A 156 -7.84 -4.23 -21.23
N CYS A 157 -7.78 -5.53 -20.92
CA CYS A 157 -7.65 -6.58 -21.92
C CYS A 157 -8.92 -6.79 -22.75
N THR A 158 -10.10 -6.49 -22.20
CA THR A 158 -11.38 -6.57 -22.94
C THR A 158 -11.53 -5.42 -23.92
N ARG A 159 -10.98 -4.24 -23.60
CA ARG A 159 -11.06 -3.02 -24.42
C ARG A 159 -9.68 -2.36 -24.53
N PRO A 160 -8.70 -3.00 -25.19
CA PRO A 160 -7.33 -2.48 -25.28
C PRO A 160 -7.28 -1.12 -26.00
N GLU A 161 -8.22 -0.83 -26.89
CA GLU A 161 -8.39 0.43 -27.61
C GLU A 161 -8.87 1.59 -26.73
N ALA A 162 -9.49 1.30 -25.58
CA ALA A 162 -10.02 2.34 -24.71
C ALA A 162 -8.89 3.18 -24.09
N THR A 163 -9.01 4.50 -24.22
CA THR A 163 -8.05 5.44 -23.61
C THR A 163 -8.19 5.44 -22.09
N SER A 164 -7.16 5.90 -21.36
CA SER A 164 -7.27 6.07 -19.91
C SER A 164 -8.44 6.98 -19.52
N LYS A 165 -8.74 8.02 -20.32
CA LYS A 165 -9.90 8.89 -20.08
C LYS A 165 -11.22 8.13 -20.24
N SER A 166 -11.35 7.35 -21.31
CA SER A 166 -12.52 6.50 -21.55
C SER A 166 -12.75 5.51 -20.42
N LEU A 167 -11.69 4.87 -19.94
CA LEU A 167 -11.73 3.92 -18.83
C LEU A 167 -12.18 4.59 -17.51
N VAL A 168 -11.71 5.80 -17.21
CA VAL A 168 -12.09 6.54 -16.00
C VAL A 168 -13.56 7.01 -16.05
N VAL A 169 -14.02 7.42 -17.22
CA VAL A 169 -15.40 7.91 -17.40
C VAL A 169 -16.40 6.76 -17.56
N GLY A 170 -15.95 5.57 -17.97
CA GLY A 170 -16.83 4.44 -18.29
C GLY A 170 -17.51 4.60 -19.65
N LEU A 171 -16.87 5.29 -20.60
CA LEU A 171 -17.44 5.55 -21.93
C LEU A 171 -16.37 5.45 -23.02
N HIS A 172 -16.62 4.61 -24.01
CA HIS A 172 -15.76 4.45 -25.18
C HIS A 172 -16.59 4.46 -26.47
N GLN A 173 -16.31 5.40 -27.37
CA GLN A 173 -17.02 5.56 -28.65
C GLN A 173 -18.56 5.60 -28.50
N GLY A 174 -19.05 6.27 -27.45
CA GLY A 174 -20.50 6.37 -27.18
C GLY A 174 -21.12 5.13 -26.54
N VAL A 175 -20.35 4.06 -26.31
CA VAL A 175 -20.80 2.85 -25.62
C VAL A 175 -20.33 2.89 -24.17
N HIS A 176 -21.25 2.60 -23.24
CA HIS A 176 -20.92 2.44 -21.83
C HIS A 176 -20.04 1.21 -21.63
N ILE A 177 -18.94 1.40 -20.89
CA ILE A 177 -18.03 0.33 -20.48
C ILE A 177 -17.85 0.40 -18.97
N THR A 178 -17.44 -0.72 -18.35
CA THR A 178 -17.11 -0.75 -16.92
C THR A 178 -16.06 0.31 -16.61
N SER A 179 -16.36 1.19 -15.65
CA SER A 179 -15.42 2.22 -15.25
C SER A 179 -14.36 1.64 -14.35
N VAL A 180 -13.12 2.11 -14.49
CA VAL A 180 -12.07 1.75 -13.52
C VAL A 180 -12.34 2.36 -12.14
N ARG A 181 -13.21 3.38 -12.04
CA ARG A 181 -13.65 3.94 -10.75
C ARG A 181 -14.47 2.95 -9.93
N ASP A 182 -15.14 2.00 -10.59
CA ASP A 182 -15.93 0.96 -9.93
C ASP A 182 -15.05 -0.08 -9.22
N ILE A 183 -13.76 -0.14 -9.57
CA ILE A 183 -12.75 -0.98 -8.90
C ILE A 183 -12.30 -0.33 -7.60
N ASP A 184 -11.85 0.91 -7.69
CA ASP A 184 -11.36 1.71 -6.57
C ASP A 184 -11.46 3.20 -6.95
N ASN A 185 -12.45 3.88 -6.40
CA ASN A 185 -12.75 5.25 -6.78
C ASN A 185 -11.58 6.20 -6.48
N ASP A 186 -10.90 6.02 -5.35
CA ASP A 186 -9.85 6.94 -4.89
C ASP A 186 -8.57 6.80 -5.74
N LEU A 187 -8.21 5.58 -6.11
CA LEU A 187 -6.99 5.30 -6.86
C LEU A 187 -7.17 5.42 -8.38
N CYS A 188 -8.29 4.94 -8.91
CA CYS A 188 -8.53 4.85 -10.34
C CYS A 188 -9.20 6.10 -10.94
N GLN A 189 -9.63 7.07 -10.13
CA GLN A 189 -10.03 8.39 -10.65
C GLN A 189 -8.86 9.19 -11.23
N ASN A 190 -7.63 8.93 -10.79
CA ASN A 190 -6.45 9.66 -11.25
C ASN A 190 -6.06 9.20 -12.67
N LEU A 191 -6.21 10.10 -13.64
CA LEU A 191 -5.99 9.81 -15.06
C LEU A 191 -4.56 9.34 -15.37
N ASP A 192 -3.55 9.96 -14.76
CA ASP A 192 -2.15 9.62 -14.99
C ASP A 192 -1.82 8.24 -14.44
N ARG A 193 -2.40 7.89 -13.30
CA ARG A 193 -2.29 6.57 -12.71
C ARG A 193 -2.95 5.51 -13.58
N THR A 194 -4.19 5.73 -14.03
CA THR A 194 -4.87 4.83 -14.96
C THR A 194 -4.08 4.68 -16.26
N ARG A 195 -3.47 5.76 -16.76
CA ARG A 195 -2.59 5.72 -17.93
C ARG A 195 -1.32 4.90 -17.68
N TYR A 196 -0.72 5.01 -16.50
CA TYR A 196 0.46 4.23 -16.11
C TYR A 196 0.14 2.74 -16.05
N GLU A 197 -0.90 2.34 -15.31
CA GLU A 197 -1.27 0.92 -15.15
C GLU A 197 -1.71 0.31 -16.50
N ARG A 198 -2.52 1.02 -17.29
CA ARG A 198 -2.89 0.56 -18.65
C ARG A 198 -1.66 0.27 -19.52
N ARG A 199 -0.68 1.19 -19.54
CA ARG A 199 0.56 0.99 -20.31
C ARG A 199 1.36 -0.21 -19.82
N LYS A 200 1.29 -0.54 -18.54
CA LYS A 200 1.98 -1.70 -17.97
C LYS A 200 1.29 -3.01 -18.36
N ILE A 201 -0.04 -3.01 -18.45
CA ILE A 201 -0.84 -4.20 -18.81
C ILE A 201 -0.72 -4.55 -20.29
N LEU A 202 -0.67 -3.54 -21.17
CA LEU A 202 -0.61 -3.73 -22.63
C LEU A 202 0.80 -3.94 -23.19
N LYS A 203 1.82 -3.91 -22.33
CA LYS A 203 3.21 -4.24 -22.69
C LYS A 203 3.45 -5.72 -22.44
#